data_AF-A0AAV6XY90-F1
#
_entry.id   AF-A0AAV6XY90-F1
#
_cell.length_a   1.000
_cell.length_b   1.000
_cell.length_c   1.000
_cell.angle_alpha   90.00
_cell.angle_beta   90.00
_cell.angle_gamma   90.00
#
_symmetry.space_group_name_H-M   'P 1'
#
loop_
_entity.id
_entity.type
_entity.pdbx_description
1 polymer ?
#
loop_
_entity_poly.entity_id
_entity_poly.type
_entity_poly.pdbx_seq_one_letter_code
_entity_poly.pdbx_strand_id
1 'polypeptide(L)'
;MGSPGTLALALVGFTVKALLATEAAPYPANMVLPHGDDRASSSESWTRLLGGSLSETEMGGTSSNQIAASPVHVNAYSYQPDEVIGGDSVLSIQKRLLDKSSPLLLPHDINMARIKAEDLFEVKAEIVKLMVVLDSYGDWMGRGARAMDNPHTSTGEPSLERLYVILNDLREGGSNPKHMGILL
;
A
#
# COMPACT_ATOMS: atom_id res chain seq x y z
N MET A 1 -35.70 -22.32 -48.55
CA MET A 1 -36.50 -21.07 -48.53
C MET A 1 -36.42 -20.52 -47.11
N GLY A 2 -35.95 -19.27 -46.91
CA GLY A 2 -36.11 -18.56 -45.62
C GLY A 2 -34.83 -17.96 -45.00
N SER A 3 -34.39 -16.83 -45.56
CA SER A 3 -33.58 -15.71 -45.04
C SER A 3 -32.46 -15.86 -43.97
N PRO A 4 -31.25 -15.33 -44.25
CA PRO A 4 -30.22 -15.00 -43.27
C PRO A 4 -30.42 -13.60 -42.65
N GLY A 5 -30.35 -13.50 -41.33
CA GLY A 5 -30.44 -12.25 -40.57
C GLY A 5 -29.06 -11.65 -40.28
N THR A 6 -28.70 -10.63 -41.06
CA THR A 6 -27.57 -9.71 -40.85
C THR A 6 -27.77 -8.87 -39.59
N LEU A 7 -26.80 -8.86 -38.67
CA LEU A 7 -26.69 -7.80 -37.66
C LEU A 7 -25.34 -7.11 -37.78
N ALA A 8 -25.43 -5.80 -37.96
CA ALA A 8 -24.36 -4.88 -38.33
C ALA A 8 -23.41 -4.58 -37.17
N LEU A 9 -22.11 -4.51 -37.49
CA LEU A 9 -21.10 -3.83 -36.68
C LEU A 9 -21.46 -2.34 -36.57
N ALA A 10 -21.57 -1.83 -35.34
CA ALA A 10 -21.48 -0.40 -35.07
C ALA A 10 -20.14 -0.10 -34.39
N LEU A 11 -19.18 0.37 -35.19
CA LEU A 11 -17.95 1.00 -34.73
C LEU A 11 -18.30 2.41 -34.23
N VAL A 12 -18.30 2.62 -32.92
CA VAL A 12 -18.33 3.97 -32.35
C VAL A 12 -16.89 4.45 -32.22
N GLY A 13 -16.46 5.24 -33.20
CA GLY A 13 -15.22 6.01 -33.12
C GLY A 13 -15.40 7.21 -32.19
N PHE A 14 -14.47 7.38 -31.25
CA PHE A 14 -14.34 8.62 -30.50
C PHE A 14 -13.05 9.33 -30.92
N THR A 15 -13.21 10.49 -31.54
CA THR A 15 -12.14 11.34 -32.04
C THR A 15 -11.42 12.04 -30.88
N VAL A 16 -10.10 11.89 -30.84
CA VAL A 16 -9.18 12.70 -30.02
C VAL A 16 -9.21 14.14 -30.54
N LYS A 17 -9.52 15.11 -29.68
CA LYS A 17 -9.32 16.53 -29.99
C LYS A 17 -8.33 17.12 -28.99
N ALA A 18 -7.09 17.22 -29.45
CA ALA A 18 -6.08 18.08 -28.86
C ALA A 18 -6.50 19.55 -29.05
N LEU A 19 -6.42 20.34 -27.99
CA LEU A 19 -6.24 21.78 -28.12
C LEU A 19 -5.17 22.22 -27.11
N LEU A 20 -4.01 22.57 -27.66
CA LEU A 20 -2.96 23.32 -27.00
C LEU A 20 -3.51 24.71 -26.66
N ALA A 21 -3.33 25.12 -25.41
CA ALA A 21 -3.33 26.52 -25.02
C ALA A 21 -2.02 26.78 -24.27
N THR A 22 -1.00 27.12 -25.06
CA THR A 22 0.15 27.91 -24.63
C THR A 22 -0.37 29.29 -24.25
N GLU A 23 -0.20 29.71 -23.01
CA GLU A 23 -0.09 31.13 -22.70
C GLU A 23 0.93 31.33 -21.58
N ALA A 24 1.95 32.09 -21.92
CA ALA A 24 3.06 32.49 -21.09
C ALA A 24 2.91 33.96 -20.76
N ALA A 25 3.17 34.35 -19.50
CA ALA A 25 3.83 35.59 -19.04
C ALA A 25 3.51 35.85 -17.55
N PRO A 26 4.21 36.76 -16.85
CA PRO A 26 5.66 36.83 -16.66
C PRO A 26 6.04 36.96 -15.17
N TYR A 27 7.23 36.50 -14.80
CA TYR A 27 7.85 36.84 -13.51
C TYR A 27 8.38 38.28 -13.53
N PRO A 28 8.20 39.09 -12.47
CA PRO A 28 9.12 40.18 -12.18
C PRO A 28 10.26 39.69 -11.29
N ALA A 29 11.46 39.85 -11.80
CA ALA A 29 12.72 39.72 -11.08
C ALA A 29 12.96 40.93 -10.15
N ASN A 30 13.75 40.69 -9.10
CA ASN A 30 14.58 41.64 -8.36
C ASN A 30 13.93 42.46 -7.23
N MET A 31 14.08 41.97 -5.99
CA MET A 31 14.46 42.85 -4.88
C MET A 31 15.67 42.24 -4.14
N VAL A 32 16.67 43.10 -3.96
CA VAL A 32 17.99 42.86 -3.40
C VAL A 32 17.96 42.86 -1.86
N LEU A 33 18.87 42.06 -1.28
CA LEU A 33 19.23 41.87 0.13
C LEU A 33 19.21 43.11 1.07
N PRO A 34 19.15 42.88 2.39
CA PRO A 34 20.40 43.03 3.15
C PRO A 34 20.72 41.87 4.12
N HIS A 35 22.02 41.84 4.39
CA HIS A 35 22.86 40.97 5.22
C HIS A 35 22.46 40.92 6.71
N GLY A 36 22.67 39.77 7.35
CA GLY A 36 22.57 39.60 8.81
C GLY A 36 22.91 38.18 9.22
N ASP A 37 24.03 38.05 9.93
CA ASP A 37 24.77 36.84 10.24
C ASP A 37 24.15 35.92 11.31
N ASP A 38 24.79 34.75 11.44
CA ASP A 38 24.91 33.89 12.62
C ASP A 38 23.70 33.07 13.12
N ARG A 39 23.54 31.87 12.56
CA ARG A 39 23.59 30.65 13.39
C ARG A 39 23.73 29.39 12.53
N ALA A 40 24.88 28.74 12.63
CA ALA A 40 25.10 27.37 12.20
C ALA A 40 24.05 26.46 12.87
N SER A 41 23.06 26.01 12.09
CA SER A 41 22.12 24.98 12.52
C SER A 41 22.82 23.63 12.37
N SER A 42 23.30 23.13 13.50
CA SER A 42 23.93 21.84 13.71
C SER A 42 23.11 20.70 13.07
N SER A 43 23.58 20.18 11.94
CA SER A 43 23.02 19.01 11.25
C SER A 43 23.76 17.70 11.59
N GLU A 44 24.53 17.68 12.68
CA GLU A 44 25.31 16.50 13.10
C GLU A 44 24.67 15.73 14.25
N SER A 45 23.35 15.46 14.16
CA SER A 45 22.64 14.66 15.17
C SER A 45 22.56 13.17 14.84
N TRP A 46 22.70 12.79 13.56
CA TRP A 46 22.47 11.40 13.12
C TRP A 46 23.68 10.47 13.21
N THR A 47 24.91 10.99 13.30
CA THR A 47 26.13 10.17 13.37
C THR A 47 26.38 9.54 14.74
N ARG A 48 25.71 9.99 15.80
CA ARG A 48 25.86 9.44 17.16
C ARG A 48 25.08 8.15 17.43
N LEU A 49 24.12 7.79 16.57
CA LEU A 49 23.25 6.63 16.79
C LEU A 49 23.68 5.36 16.05
N LEU A 50 24.66 5.43 15.14
CA LEU A 50 25.05 4.29 14.29
C LEU A 50 26.48 3.77 14.53
N GLY A 51 26.98 3.85 15.77
CA GLY A 51 28.12 3.05 16.20
C GLY A 51 29.48 3.53 15.69
N GLY A 52 30.09 4.44 16.44
CA GLY A 52 31.54 4.67 16.39
C GLY A 52 32.24 3.73 17.37
N SER A 53 32.59 2.53 16.92
CA SER A 53 33.64 1.73 17.58
C SER A 53 34.98 2.26 17.09
N LEU A 54 35.68 3.01 17.94
CA LEU A 54 37.13 3.24 17.79
C LEU A 54 37.78 2.91 19.13
N SER A 55 38.63 1.91 19.09
CA SER A 55 39.47 1.43 20.18
C SER A 55 40.53 2.45 20.56
N GLU A 56 40.60 2.82 21.85
CA GLU A 56 41.84 3.25 22.47
C GLU A 56 41.87 2.85 23.95
N THR A 57 43.01 2.28 24.33
CA THR A 57 43.37 1.62 25.58
C THR A 57 43.50 2.62 26.73
N GLU A 58 42.86 2.40 27.88
CA GLU A 58 43.40 2.75 29.23
C GLU A 58 42.74 1.90 30.34
N MET A 59 43.54 1.56 31.36
CA MET A 59 43.19 0.73 32.52
C MET A 59 42.22 1.42 33.49
N GLY A 60 41.29 0.65 34.08
CA GLY A 60 40.83 0.89 35.45
C GLY A 60 39.31 0.88 35.69
N GLY A 61 38.89 0.08 36.67
CA GLY A 61 37.81 0.45 37.60
C GLY A 61 36.37 0.06 37.26
N THR A 62 35.88 -0.97 37.95
CA THR A 62 34.55 -1.14 38.56
C THR A 62 33.41 -0.19 38.11
N SER A 63 32.31 -0.75 37.59
CA SER A 63 30.96 -0.71 38.22
C SER A 63 29.81 -0.79 37.19
N SER A 64 28.91 -1.75 37.46
CA SER A 64 27.46 -1.72 37.27
C SER A 64 26.81 -1.64 35.87
N ASN A 65 25.74 -2.45 35.79
CA ASN A 65 24.58 -2.35 34.90
C ASN A 65 24.68 -3.01 33.53
N GLN A 66 24.54 -4.35 33.52
CA GLN A 66 23.92 -5.04 32.38
C GLN A 66 22.44 -4.64 32.31
N ILE A 67 22.15 -3.55 31.61
CA ILE A 67 20.83 -3.36 31.02
C ILE A 67 20.85 -4.23 29.77
N ALA A 68 20.35 -5.46 29.90
CA ALA A 68 20.03 -6.30 28.75
C ALA A 68 18.95 -5.56 27.95
N ALA A 69 19.38 -4.83 26.92
CA ALA A 69 18.48 -4.38 25.88
C ALA A 69 17.95 -5.63 25.19
N SER A 70 16.76 -6.08 25.57
CA SER A 70 16.01 -7.06 24.79
C SER A 70 16.00 -6.60 23.34
N PRO A 71 16.39 -7.43 22.37
CA PRO A 71 16.32 -7.03 20.97
C PRO A 71 14.87 -6.66 20.66
N VAL A 72 14.67 -5.47 20.08
CA VAL A 72 13.37 -5.07 19.55
C VAL A 72 12.97 -6.13 18.55
N HIS A 73 11.98 -6.95 18.91
CA HIS A 73 11.45 -7.98 18.02
C HIS A 73 10.67 -7.24 16.94
N VAL A 74 11.34 -6.91 15.83
CA VAL A 74 10.66 -6.49 14.61
C VAL A 74 9.80 -7.68 14.23
N ASN A 75 8.49 -7.59 14.40
CA ASN A 75 7.59 -8.70 14.09
C ASN A 75 7.72 -8.94 12.58
N ALA A 76 8.34 -10.05 12.21
CA ALA A 76 8.52 -10.37 10.80
C ALA A 76 7.13 -10.56 10.18
N TYR A 77 6.92 -9.94 9.02
CA TYR A 77 5.72 -10.16 8.24
C TYR A 77 5.52 -11.68 8.03
N SER A 78 4.33 -12.17 8.37
CA SER A 78 4.10 -13.61 8.59
C SER A 78 3.77 -14.40 7.32
N TYR A 79 3.43 -13.73 6.22
CA TYR A 79 3.05 -14.37 4.96
C TYR A 79 4.19 -14.33 3.95
N GLN A 80 4.32 -15.38 3.14
CA GLN A 80 5.26 -15.33 2.01
C GLN A 80 4.67 -14.44 0.90
N PRO A 81 5.49 -13.68 0.15
CA PRO A 81 4.97 -12.75 -0.85
C PRO A 81 4.11 -13.39 -1.95
N ASP A 82 4.40 -14.64 -2.29
CA ASP A 82 3.72 -15.46 -3.30
C ASP A 82 2.62 -16.38 -2.73
N GLU A 83 2.45 -16.41 -1.40
CA GLU A 83 1.39 -17.18 -0.74
C GLU A 83 0.01 -16.68 -1.17
N VAL A 84 -0.84 -17.59 -1.63
CA VAL A 84 -2.17 -17.26 -2.14
C VAL A 84 -3.24 -17.57 -1.10
N ILE A 85 -3.97 -16.55 -0.67
CA ILE A 85 -5.14 -16.67 0.22
C ILE A 85 -6.30 -15.91 -0.42
N GLY A 86 -7.45 -16.54 -0.55
CA GLY A 86 -8.64 -15.92 -1.13
C GLY A 86 -8.51 -15.56 -2.61
N GLY A 87 -7.55 -16.16 -3.34
CA GLY A 87 -7.27 -15.86 -4.74
C GLY A 87 -6.33 -14.67 -4.98
N ASP A 88 -5.64 -14.20 -3.96
CA ASP A 88 -4.70 -13.08 -4.03
C ASP A 88 -3.44 -13.37 -3.22
N SER A 89 -2.37 -12.61 -3.46
CA SER A 89 -1.10 -12.64 -2.74
C SER A 89 -0.54 -11.23 -2.60
N VAL A 90 0.50 -11.05 -1.78
CA VAL A 90 1.20 -9.75 -1.68
C VAL A 90 1.73 -9.32 -3.04
N LEU A 91 2.34 -10.23 -3.80
CA LEU A 91 2.88 -9.92 -5.13
C LEU A 91 1.78 -9.50 -6.12
N SER A 92 0.60 -10.13 -6.10
CA SER A 92 -0.48 -9.76 -7.01
C SER A 92 -1.15 -8.43 -6.63
N ILE A 93 -1.24 -8.10 -5.33
CA ILE A 93 -1.71 -6.78 -4.88
C ILE A 93 -0.67 -5.72 -5.26
N GLN A 94 0.61 -5.95 -4.95
CA GLN A 94 1.69 -5.03 -5.30
C GLN A 94 1.69 -4.73 -6.79
N LYS A 95 1.53 -5.76 -7.64
CA LYS A 95 1.44 -5.58 -9.09
C LYS A 95 0.29 -4.64 -9.47
N ARG A 96 -0.92 -4.81 -8.90
CA ARG A 96 -2.06 -3.92 -9.20
C ARG A 96 -1.85 -2.49 -8.72
N LEU A 97 -1.18 -2.30 -7.59
CA LEU A 97 -0.78 -0.98 -7.11
C LEU A 97 0.20 -0.30 -8.08
N LEU A 98 1.08 -1.09 -8.72
CA LEU A 98 2.07 -0.61 -9.70
C LEU A 98 1.51 -0.45 -11.12
N ASP A 99 0.52 -1.25 -11.53
CA ASP A 99 -0.02 -1.26 -12.90
C ASP A 99 -0.59 0.10 -13.35
N LYS A 100 -0.95 0.98 -12.41
CA LYS A 100 -1.40 2.36 -12.69
C LYS A 100 -0.40 3.45 -12.31
N SER A 101 0.81 3.06 -11.94
CA SER A 101 1.89 3.99 -11.62
C SER A 101 2.56 4.49 -12.91
N SER A 102 3.24 5.64 -12.81
CA SER A 102 3.96 6.25 -13.92
C SER A 102 4.94 5.27 -14.58
N PRO A 103 5.22 5.41 -15.90
CA PRO A 103 6.11 4.51 -16.64
C PRO A 103 7.56 4.48 -16.12
N LEU A 104 7.91 5.38 -15.20
CA LEU A 104 9.19 5.42 -14.50
C LEU A 104 8.97 5.02 -13.04
N LEU A 105 8.95 3.72 -12.76
CA LEU A 105 8.90 3.19 -11.39
C LEU A 105 10.26 3.39 -10.72
N LEU A 106 10.30 4.16 -9.62
CA LEU A 106 11.50 4.27 -8.80
C LEU A 106 11.55 3.11 -7.78
N PRO A 107 12.75 2.72 -7.29
CA PRO A 107 12.87 1.74 -6.22
C PRO A 107 12.02 2.06 -4.98
N HIS A 108 11.84 3.36 -4.70
CA HIS A 108 10.98 3.84 -3.62
C HIS A 108 9.51 3.45 -3.86
N ASP A 109 8.97 3.64 -5.07
CA ASP A 109 7.58 3.33 -5.39
C ASP A 109 7.30 1.82 -5.27
N ILE A 110 8.26 1.00 -5.71
CA ILE A 110 8.17 -0.46 -5.60
C ILE A 110 8.11 -0.88 -4.13
N ASN A 111 8.95 -0.31 -3.27
CA ASN A 111 8.96 -0.63 -1.85
C ASN A 111 7.70 -0.12 -1.14
N MET A 112 7.22 1.07 -1.48
CA MET A 112 5.96 1.61 -0.93
C MET A 112 4.76 0.77 -1.37
N ALA A 113 4.72 0.31 -2.62
CA ALA A 113 3.69 -0.61 -3.10
C ALA A 113 3.75 -1.95 -2.38
N ARG A 114 4.95 -2.47 -2.07
CA ARG A 114 5.12 -3.70 -1.28
C ARG A 114 4.54 -3.55 0.12
N ILE A 115 4.91 -2.51 0.86
CA ILE A 115 4.40 -2.27 2.22
C ILE A 115 2.87 -2.15 2.21
N LYS A 116 2.31 -1.38 1.28
CA LYS A 116 0.85 -1.27 1.13
C LYS A 116 0.19 -2.62 0.80
N ALA A 117 0.84 -3.43 -0.03
CA ALA A 117 0.33 -4.75 -0.38
C ALA A 117 0.37 -5.71 0.82
N GLU A 118 1.41 -5.63 1.65
CA GLU A 118 1.54 -6.42 2.88
C GLU A 118 0.39 -6.09 3.86
N ASP A 119 0.15 -4.80 4.13
CA ASP A 119 -0.93 -4.32 5.00
C ASP A 119 -2.31 -4.75 4.48
N LEU A 120 -2.56 -4.58 3.17
CA LEU A 120 -3.84 -4.98 2.56
C LEU A 120 -4.04 -6.50 2.60
N PHE A 121 -2.99 -7.27 2.29
CA PHE A 121 -3.07 -8.72 2.26
C PHE A 121 -3.37 -9.30 3.64
N GLU A 122 -2.74 -8.78 4.69
CA GLU A 122 -2.94 -9.28 6.05
C GLU A 122 -4.41 -9.18 6.46
N VAL A 123 -5.04 -8.02 6.26
CA VAL A 123 -6.45 -7.81 6.62
C VAL A 123 -7.38 -8.60 5.70
N LYS A 124 -7.11 -8.63 4.38
CA LYS A 124 -7.90 -9.44 3.44
C LYS A 124 -7.86 -10.94 3.79
N ALA A 125 -6.68 -11.47 4.12
CA ALA A 125 -6.51 -12.87 4.50
C ALA A 125 -7.27 -13.20 5.79
N GLU A 126 -7.29 -12.27 6.76
CA GLU A 126 -8.05 -12.47 7.99
C GLU A 126 -9.56 -12.48 7.74
N ILE A 127 -10.08 -11.53 6.95
CA ILE A 127 -11.49 -11.51 6.54
C ILE A 127 -11.87 -12.82 5.84
N VAL A 128 -11.04 -13.29 4.90
CA VAL A 128 -11.26 -14.56 4.20
C VAL A 128 -11.36 -15.73 5.18
N LYS A 129 -10.41 -15.83 6.12
CA LYS A 129 -10.40 -16.90 7.13
C LYS A 129 -11.66 -16.88 8.00
N LEU A 130 -12.15 -15.70 8.40
CA LEU A 130 -13.41 -15.57 9.14
C LEU A 130 -14.61 -15.97 8.27
N MET A 131 -14.64 -15.53 7.01
CA MET A 131 -15.74 -15.82 6.09
C MET A 131 -15.86 -17.30 5.75
N VAL A 132 -14.76 -18.05 5.68
CA VAL A 132 -14.80 -19.52 5.52
C VAL A 132 -15.56 -20.20 6.66
N VAL A 133 -15.49 -19.65 7.87
CA VAL A 133 -16.22 -20.18 9.04
C VAL A 133 -17.69 -19.74 9.03
N LEU A 134 -17.95 -18.49 8.65
CA LEU A 134 -19.31 -17.90 8.67
C LEU A 134 -20.18 -18.34 7.49
N ASP A 135 -19.60 -18.51 6.32
CA ASP A 135 -20.26 -18.92 5.08
C ASP A 135 -19.46 -20.03 4.38
N SER A 136 -19.76 -21.27 4.78
CA SER A 136 -19.11 -22.47 4.24
C SER A 136 -19.49 -22.81 2.80
N TYR A 137 -20.52 -22.16 2.22
CA TYR A 137 -20.93 -22.38 0.84
C TYR A 137 -20.20 -21.48 -0.15
N GLY A 138 -19.69 -20.33 0.31
CA GLY A 138 -18.93 -19.39 -0.52
C GLY A 138 -17.51 -19.86 -0.83
N ASP A 139 -17.02 -19.55 -2.03
CA ASP A 139 -15.65 -19.79 -2.45
C ASP A 139 -14.68 -18.72 -1.90
N TRP A 140 -14.64 -18.60 -0.57
CA TRP A 140 -13.86 -17.58 0.12
C TRP A 140 -12.36 -17.83 0.00
N MET A 141 -11.91 -19.09 0.02
CA MET A 141 -10.49 -19.42 -0.16
C MET A 141 -9.99 -19.23 -1.60
N GLY A 142 -10.86 -19.37 -2.60
CA GLY A 142 -10.49 -19.20 -4.01
C GLY A 142 -10.69 -17.78 -4.54
N ARG A 143 -11.69 -17.04 -4.06
CA ARG A 143 -12.07 -15.72 -4.60
C ARG A 143 -12.41 -14.66 -3.55
N GLY A 144 -12.38 -14.99 -2.27
CA GLY A 144 -12.81 -14.08 -1.21
C GLY A 144 -12.02 -12.77 -1.14
N ALA A 145 -10.72 -12.79 -1.45
CA ALA A 145 -9.92 -11.58 -1.49
C ALA A 145 -10.34 -10.64 -2.63
N ARG A 146 -10.77 -11.22 -3.76
CA ARG A 146 -11.27 -10.48 -4.93
C ARG A 146 -12.68 -9.94 -4.76
N ALA A 147 -13.50 -10.59 -3.94
CA ALA A 147 -14.81 -10.05 -3.56
C ALA A 147 -14.69 -8.69 -2.83
N MET A 148 -13.54 -8.40 -2.23
CA MET A 148 -13.26 -7.13 -1.55
C MET A 148 -12.70 -6.02 -2.47
N ASP A 149 -12.42 -6.32 -3.74
CA ASP A 149 -11.89 -5.33 -4.68
C ASP A 149 -12.89 -4.19 -4.90
N ASN A 150 -12.39 -2.98 -5.12
CA ASN A 150 -13.19 -1.78 -5.29
C ASN A 150 -13.02 -1.20 -6.71
N PRO A 151 -13.99 -1.38 -7.63
CA PRO A 151 -13.88 -0.90 -9.00
C PRO A 151 -13.85 0.64 -9.10
N HIS A 152 -14.20 1.36 -8.03
CA HIS A 152 -14.17 2.82 -8.01
C HIS A 152 -12.80 3.40 -7.67
N THR A 153 -11.84 2.59 -7.22
CA THR A 153 -10.47 3.06 -7.03
C THR A 153 -9.66 2.88 -8.31
N SER A 154 -8.59 3.65 -8.45
CA SER A 154 -7.67 3.46 -9.56
C SER A 154 -7.10 2.04 -9.50
N THR A 155 -6.56 1.58 -8.39
CA THR A 155 -5.88 0.27 -8.35
C THR A 155 -6.81 -0.94 -8.32
N GLY A 156 -8.10 -0.74 -8.07
CA GLY A 156 -9.03 -1.82 -7.75
C GLY A 156 -8.92 -2.27 -6.29
N GLU A 157 -7.98 -1.73 -5.50
CA GLU A 157 -7.87 -2.06 -4.08
C GLU A 157 -8.84 -1.22 -3.23
N PRO A 158 -9.42 -1.78 -2.17
CA PRO A 158 -10.11 -1.01 -1.15
C PRO A 158 -9.13 -0.19 -0.31
N SER A 159 -9.65 0.82 0.41
CA SER A 159 -8.86 1.45 1.47
C SER A 159 -8.69 0.50 2.65
N LEU A 160 -7.57 0.62 3.37
CA LEU A 160 -7.29 -0.19 4.56
C LEU A 160 -8.35 0.05 5.67
N GLU A 161 -8.81 1.29 5.83
CA GLU A 161 -9.90 1.64 6.74
C GLU A 161 -11.19 0.87 6.45
N ARG A 162 -11.58 0.76 5.17
CA ARG A 162 -12.77 0.00 4.77
C ARG A 162 -12.62 -1.47 5.13
N LEU A 163 -11.44 -2.06 4.94
CA LEU A 163 -11.19 -3.45 5.32
C LEU A 163 -11.30 -3.66 6.83
N TYR A 164 -10.79 -2.74 7.66
CA TYR A 164 -10.94 -2.84 9.11
C TYR A 164 -12.39 -2.70 9.57
N VAL A 165 -13.19 -1.84 8.92
CA VAL A 165 -14.63 -1.76 9.19
C VAL A 165 -15.29 -3.12 8.93
N ILE A 166 -15.03 -3.74 7.76
CA ILE A 166 -15.55 -5.07 7.43
C ILE A 166 -15.08 -6.11 8.46
N LEU A 167 -13.79 -6.13 8.80
CA LEU A 167 -13.23 -7.08 9.76
C LEU A 167 -13.88 -6.95 11.15
N ASN A 168 -14.08 -5.72 11.63
CA ASN A 168 -14.74 -5.47 12.91
C ASN A 168 -16.22 -5.86 12.87
N ASP A 169 -16.94 -5.51 11.80
CA ASP A 169 -18.34 -5.91 11.60
C ASP A 169 -18.50 -7.44 11.64
N LEU A 170 -17.57 -8.18 11.02
CA LEU A 170 -17.57 -9.65 11.04
C LEU A 170 -17.27 -10.23 12.41
N ARG A 171 -16.37 -9.60 13.18
CA ARG A 171 -16.03 -10.02 14.54
C ARG A 171 -17.15 -9.74 15.54
N GLU A 172 -17.88 -8.64 15.37
CA GLU A 172 -18.97 -8.22 16.26
C GLU A 172 -20.30 -8.90 15.92
N GLY A 173 -20.58 -9.12 14.64
CA GLY A 173 -21.92 -9.44 14.14
C GLY A 173 -22.09 -10.84 13.54
N GLY A 174 -21.17 -11.77 13.84
CA GLY A 174 -21.09 -13.13 13.26
C GLY A 174 -22.41 -13.67 12.72
N SER A 175 -22.56 -13.66 11.39
CA SER A 175 -23.69 -14.19 10.61
C SER A 175 -24.92 -13.29 10.39
N ASN A 176 -24.89 -11.99 10.70
CA ASN A 176 -25.99 -11.11 10.30
C ASN A 176 -26.02 -10.89 8.76
N PRO A 177 -27.15 -11.18 8.08
CA PRO A 177 -27.24 -11.16 6.62
C PRO A 177 -27.06 -9.76 6.01
N LYS A 178 -27.23 -8.69 6.79
CA LYS A 178 -26.95 -7.31 6.37
C LYS A 178 -25.46 -7.04 6.14
N HIS A 179 -24.57 -7.82 6.75
CA HIS A 179 -23.12 -7.60 6.70
C HIS A 179 -22.45 -8.49 5.63
N MET A 180 -23.04 -9.65 5.33
CA MET A 180 -22.70 -10.49 4.18
C MET A 180 -22.89 -9.76 2.84
N GLY A 181 -23.86 -8.83 2.77
CA GLY A 181 -24.13 -8.01 1.59
C GLY A 181 -23.15 -6.85 1.36
N ILE A 182 -22.16 -6.62 2.23
CA ILE A 182 -21.12 -5.58 2.04
C ILE A 182 -20.01 -6.07 1.08
N LEU A 183 -19.95 -7.39 0.86
CA LEU A 183 -18.94 -8.08 0.06
C LEU A 183 -19.42 -8.53 -1.33
N LEU A 184 -20.67 -8.21 -1.72
CA LEU A 184 -21.28 -8.49 -3.02
C LEU A 184 -21.80 -7.19 -3.66
#